data_AF-A0AAD1SXH5-F1
#
_entry.id   AF-A0AAD1SXH5-F1
#
_cell.length_a   1.000
_cell.length_b   1.000
_cell.length_c   1.000
_cell.angle_alpha   90.00
_cell.angle_beta   90.00
_cell.angle_gamma   90.00
#
_symmetry.space_group_name_H-M   'P 1'
#
loop_
_entity.id
_entity.type
_entity.pdbx_description
1 polymer ?
#
loop_
_entity_poly.entity_id
_entity_poly.type
_entity_poly.pdbx_seq_one_letter_code
_entity_poly.pdbx_strand_id
1 'polypeptide(L)'
;MRNEINLYFASNAPNGPTPATLWLAHKTVIRGILIGRAAYLKRVNHNTLITLLKRVQDLHRSNQANPTKILQQQIQTTQNEINEIHLRKANAALKKLKATSYSMGNKATKLLALRLRDKQAQTRTQFLYTQSGQKVMQPTQICNEFARCNGTLYNSRPP
;
A
#
# COMPACT_ATOMS: atom_id res chain seq x y z
N MET A 1 17.33 -0.21 20.14
CA MET A 1 16.78 -1.31 19.30
C MET A 1 17.76 -2.46 19.20
N ARG A 2 19.03 -2.26 18.84
CA ARG A 2 20.04 -3.34 18.85
C ARG A 2 20.14 -4.04 20.22
N ASN A 3 20.11 -3.26 21.30
CA ASN A 3 20.12 -3.80 22.67
C ASN A 3 18.87 -4.64 22.98
N GLU A 4 17.68 -4.18 22.60
CA GLU A 4 16.41 -4.92 22.76
C GLU A 4 16.44 -6.26 22.02
N ILE A 5 17.03 -6.27 20.81
CA ILE A 5 17.17 -7.48 19.99
C ILE A 5 18.12 -8.47 20.68
N ASN A 6 19.29 -7.99 21.10
CA ASN A 6 20.29 -8.81 21.78
C ASN A 6 19.74 -9.37 23.10
N LEU A 7 19.04 -8.55 23.88
CA LEU A 7 18.39 -8.94 25.13
C LEU A 7 17.34 -10.04 24.87
N TYR A 8 16.50 -9.86 23.86
CA TYR A 8 15.49 -10.85 23.51
C TYR A 8 16.13 -12.22 23.22
N PHE A 9 17.14 -12.27 22.35
CA PHE A 9 17.79 -13.53 21.99
C PHE A 9 18.62 -14.11 23.14
N ALA A 10 19.31 -13.29 23.93
CA ALA A 10 20.05 -13.75 25.10
C ALA A 10 19.13 -14.43 26.13
N SER A 11 17.94 -13.89 26.35
CA SER A 11 16.99 -14.44 27.33
C SER A 11 16.19 -15.64 26.81
N ASN A 12 15.94 -15.74 25.50
CA ASN A 12 14.98 -16.71 24.95
C ASN A 12 15.59 -17.78 24.03
N ALA A 13 16.84 -17.64 23.58
CA ALA A 13 17.48 -18.63 22.69
C ALA A 13 18.05 -19.88 23.40
N PRO A 14 18.69 -19.81 24.59
CA PRO A 14 19.39 -20.95 25.17
C PRO A 14 18.51 -22.17 25.48
N ASN A 15 17.29 -21.94 25.99
CA ASN A 15 16.30 -22.99 26.31
C ASN A 15 14.95 -22.72 25.62
N GLY A 16 15.02 -22.13 24.42
CA GLY A 16 13.86 -21.59 23.72
C GLY A 16 12.97 -22.61 23.01
N PRO A 17 11.78 -22.18 22.55
CA PRO A 17 10.96 -22.97 21.63
C PRO A 17 11.67 -23.12 20.28
N THR A 18 11.05 -23.83 19.34
CA THR A 18 11.62 -24.02 17.99
C THR A 18 12.07 -22.69 17.36
N PRO A 19 13.10 -22.69 16.48
CA PRO A 19 13.60 -21.47 15.84
C PRO A 19 12.51 -20.64 15.13
N ALA A 20 11.50 -21.32 14.57
CA ALA A 20 10.36 -20.66 13.93
C ALA A 20 9.52 -19.86 14.94
N THR A 21 9.21 -20.44 16.10
CA THR A 21 8.49 -19.77 17.19
C THR A 21 9.30 -18.61 17.77
N LEU A 22 10.61 -18.81 17.98
CA LEU A 22 11.51 -17.77 18.46
C LEU A 22 11.53 -16.56 17.51
N TRP A 23 11.59 -16.79 16.20
CA TRP A 23 11.54 -15.72 15.20
C TRP A 23 10.20 -14.98 15.18
N LEU A 24 9.08 -15.69 15.31
CA LEU A 24 7.74 -15.07 15.34
C LEU A 24 7.54 -14.22 16.59
N ALA A 25 7.94 -14.74 17.76
CA ALA A 25 7.86 -14.01 19.02
C ALA A 25 8.79 -12.78 19.00
N HIS A 26 10.01 -12.92 18.48
CA HIS A 26 10.94 -11.81 18.27
C HIS A 26 10.33 -10.65 17.46
N LYS A 27 9.76 -10.96 16.30
CA LYS A 27 9.09 -9.96 15.44
C LYS A 27 7.94 -9.26 16.16
N THR A 28 7.19 -10.00 16.97
CA THR A 28 6.06 -9.48 17.74
C THR A 28 6.54 -8.49 18.80
N VAL A 29 7.60 -8.83 19.54
CA VAL A 29 8.23 -7.94 20.53
C VAL A 29 8.74 -6.66 19.89
N ILE A 30 9.52 -6.75 18.81
CA ILE A 30 10.00 -5.57 18.08
C ILE A 30 8.84 -4.70 17.62
N ARG A 31 7.78 -5.31 17.07
CA ARG A 31 6.60 -4.57 16.62
C ARG A 31 5.93 -3.83 17.77
N GLY A 32 5.79 -4.46 18.94
CA GLY A 32 5.27 -3.82 20.14
C GLY A 32 6.09 -2.58 20.54
N ILE A 33 7.41 -2.72 20.59
CA ILE A 33 8.34 -1.62 20.91
C ILE A 33 8.21 -0.48 19.89
N LEU A 34 8.17 -0.81 18.59
CA LEU A 34 8.00 0.17 17.51
C LEU A 34 6.68 0.92 17.61
N ILE A 35 5.58 0.22 17.89
CA ILE A 35 4.26 0.82 18.08
C ILE A 35 4.27 1.77 19.27
N GLY A 36 4.81 1.33 20.41
CA GLY A 36 4.93 2.16 21.61
C GLY A 36 5.75 3.42 21.37
N ARG A 37 6.92 3.29 20.72
CA ARG A 37 7.77 4.43 20.35
C ARG A 37 7.07 5.39 19.38
N ALA A 38 6.38 4.86 18.38
CA ALA A 38 5.63 5.67 17.42
C ALA A 38 4.47 6.44 18.10
N ALA A 39 3.75 5.79 19.02
CA ALA A 39 2.69 6.43 19.81
C ALA A 39 3.25 7.55 20.70
N TYR A 40 4.38 7.31 21.38
CA TYR A 40 5.08 8.32 22.17
C TYR A 40 5.47 9.53 21.31
N LEU A 41 6.15 9.31 20.18
CA LEU A 41 6.56 10.38 19.28
C LEU A 41 5.36 11.16 18.73
N LYS A 42 4.26 10.48 18.41
CA LYS A 42 3.02 11.13 17.98
C LYS A 42 2.47 12.06 19.06
N ARG A 43 2.46 11.61 20.33
CA ARG A 43 2.04 12.42 21.48
C ARG A 43 2.94 13.64 21.68
N VAL A 44 4.26 13.44 21.68
CA VAL A 44 5.23 14.54 21.82
C VAL A 44 5.04 15.58 20.72
N ASN A 45 5.01 15.17 19.45
CA ASN A 45 4.81 16.08 18.33
C ASN A 45 3.47 16.83 18.38
N HIS A 46 2.43 16.19 18.89
CA HIS A 46 1.12 16.83 19.07
C HIS A 46 1.16 17.90 20.16
N ASN A 47 1.75 17.57 21.31
CA ASN A 47 1.92 18.53 22.41
C ASN A 47 2.79 19.72 21.99
N THR A 48 3.90 19.47 21.29
CA THR A 48 4.75 20.53 20.74
C THR A 48 3.96 21.45 19.81
N LEU A 49 3.14 20.89 18.92
CA LEU A 49 2.30 21.68 18.02
C LEU A 49 1.27 22.53 18.78
N ILE A 50 0.61 21.99 19.81
CA ILE A 50 -0.33 22.74 20.65
C ILE A 50 0.40 23.91 21.33
N THR A 51 1.57 23.66 21.90
CA THR A 51 2.37 24.70 22.56
C THR A 51 2.76 25.81 21.59
N LEU A 52 3.19 25.46 20.36
CA LEU A 52 3.54 26.44 19.33
C LEU A 52 2.33 27.25 18.86
N LEU A 53 1.18 26.61 18.67
CA LEU A 53 -0.06 27.30 18.30
C LEU A 53 -0.49 28.30 19.37
N LYS A 54 -0.43 27.90 20.65
CA LYS A 54 -0.72 28.80 21.77
C LYS A 54 0.26 29.96 21.83
N ARG A 55 1.56 29.69 21.65
CA ARG A 55 2.61 30.72 21.59
C ARG A 55 2.36 31.72 20.47
N VAL A 56 2.00 31.28 19.27
CA VAL A 56 1.66 32.18 18.15
C VAL A 56 0.45 33.04 18.49
N GLN A 57 -0.58 32.46 19.11
CA GLN A 57 -1.78 33.20 19.51
C GLN A 57 -1.46 34.28 20.56
N ASP A 58 -0.63 33.96 21.56
CA ASP A 58 -0.20 34.91 22.59
C ASP A 58 0.66 36.03 21.99
N LEU A 59 1.60 35.69 21.10
CA LEU A 59 2.43 36.67 20.39
C LEU A 59 1.59 37.60 19.50
N HIS A 60 0.58 37.07 18.81
CA HIS A 60 -0.36 37.90 18.03
C HIS A 60 -1.13 38.88 18.91
N ARG A 61 -1.60 38.44 20.10
CA ARG A 61 -2.27 39.32 21.05
C ARG A 61 -1.34 40.42 21.57
N SER A 62 -0.10 40.08 21.91
CA SER A 62 0.92 41.05 22.33
C SER A 62 1.25 42.04 21.22
N ASN A 63 1.36 41.58 19.97
CA ASN A 63 1.64 42.43 18.82
C ASN A 63 0.46 43.34 18.44
N GLN A 64 -0.78 42.92 18.68
CA GLN A 64 -1.96 43.78 18.53
C GLN A 64 -1.98 44.91 19.57
N ALA A 65 -1.59 44.62 20.80
CA ALA A 65 -1.53 45.62 21.87
C ALA A 65 -0.36 46.61 21.65
N ASN A 66 0.83 46.12 21.31
CA ASN A 66 2.04 46.92 21.11
C ASN A 66 2.85 46.40 19.91
N PRO A 67 2.58 46.88 18.69
CA PRO A 67 3.25 46.41 17.49
C PRO A 67 4.76 46.70 17.54
N THR A 68 5.58 45.65 17.51
CA THR A 68 7.05 45.77 17.54
C THR A 68 7.68 44.84 16.50
N LYS A 69 8.73 45.30 15.81
CA LYS A 69 9.46 44.49 14.81
C LYS A 69 9.97 43.15 15.38
N ILE A 70 10.39 43.15 16.64
CA ILE A 70 10.83 41.94 17.36
C ILE A 70 9.69 40.92 17.49
N LEU A 71 8.48 41.37 17.86
CA LEU A 71 7.31 40.50 17.98
C LEU A 71 6.91 39.92 16.63
N GLN A 72 6.93 40.73 15.57
CA GLN A 72 6.67 40.26 14.20
C GLN A 72 7.66 39.18 13.76
N GLN A 73 8.95 39.35 14.06
CA GLN A 73 9.97 38.33 13.78
C GLN A 73 9.72 37.04 14.56
N GLN A 74 9.38 37.13 15.85
CA GLN A 74 9.06 35.95 16.66
C GLN A 74 7.82 35.21 16.15
N ILE A 75 6.79 35.93 15.72
CA ILE A 75 5.60 35.37 15.08
C ILE A 75 5.99 34.61 13.82
N GLN A 76 6.78 35.21 12.93
CA GLN A 76 7.23 34.56 11.71
C GLN A 76 8.04 33.30 11.98
N THR A 77 8.98 33.34 12.92
CA THR A 77 9.78 32.18 13.31
C THR A 77 8.90 31.04 13.84
N THR A 78 7.98 31.34 14.75
CA THR A 78 7.10 30.33 15.33
C THR A 78 6.13 29.74 14.28
N GLN A 79 5.68 30.55 13.32
CA GLN A 79 4.89 30.07 12.18
C GLN A 79 5.71 29.16 11.25
N ASN A 80 6.97 29.49 11.00
CA ASN A 80 7.86 28.63 10.21
C ASN A 80 8.06 27.27 10.89
N GLU A 81 8.25 27.23 12.21
CA GLU A 81 8.35 25.97 12.97
C GLU A 81 7.08 25.12 12.87
N ILE A 82 5.90 25.75 12.94
CA ILE A 82 4.61 25.07 12.74
C ILE A 82 4.52 24.51 11.32
N ASN A 83 4.89 25.31 10.31
CA ASN A 83 4.89 24.90 8.91
C ASN A 83 5.83 23.72 8.65
N GLU A 84 7.01 23.68 9.28
CA GLU A 84 7.91 22.53 9.19
C GLU A 84 7.27 21.25 9.73
N ILE A 85 6.56 21.33 10.87
CA ILE A 85 5.85 20.18 11.43
C ILE A 85 4.76 19.69 10.47
N HIS A 86 3.99 20.60 9.87
CA HIS A 86 2.98 20.25 8.86
C HIS A 86 3.61 19.63 7.61
N LEU A 87 4.72 20.20 7.12
CA LEU A 87 5.45 19.68 5.97
C LEU A 87 5.97 18.26 6.22
N ARG A 88 6.54 18.00 7.40
CA ARG A 88 6.98 16.65 7.80
C ARG A 88 5.81 15.66 7.80
N LYS A 89 4.63 16.07 8.31
CA LYS A 89 3.41 15.24 8.29
C LYS A 89 2.91 14.97 6.87
N ALA A 90 2.86 16.00 6.02
CA ALA A 90 2.46 15.88 4.62
C ALA A 90 3.39 14.93 3.85
N ASN A 91 4.71 15.08 4.03
CA ASN A 91 5.71 14.19 3.44
C ASN A 91 5.55 12.73 3.90
N ALA A 92 5.27 12.51 5.19
CA ALA A 92 5.01 11.16 5.71
C ALA A 92 3.72 10.55 5.11
N ALA A 93 2.65 11.34 4.98
CA ALA A 93 1.41 10.92 4.34
C ALA A 93 1.62 10.57 2.86
N LEU A 94 2.39 11.38 2.14
CA LEU A 94 2.73 11.14 0.74
C LEU A 94 3.58 9.87 0.56
N LYS A 95 4.57 9.64 1.43
CA LYS A 95 5.34 8.38 1.44
C LYS A 95 4.44 7.17 1.69
N LYS A 96 3.52 7.27 2.65
CA LYS A 96 2.55 6.21 2.95
C LYS A 96 1.65 5.95 1.74
N LEU A 97 1.12 7.00 1.11
CA LEU A 97 0.29 6.89 -0.08
C LEU A 97 1.04 6.19 -1.22
N LYS A 98 2.30 6.57 -1.49
CA LYS A 98 3.14 5.89 -2.48
C LYS A 98 3.34 4.42 -2.15
N ALA A 99 3.69 4.09 -0.91
CA ALA A 99 3.86 2.70 -0.47
C ALA A 99 2.57 1.89 -0.64
N THR A 100 1.42 2.47 -0.29
CA THR A 100 0.11 1.87 -0.50
C THR A 100 -0.18 1.70 -1.99
N SER A 101 0.12 2.69 -2.82
CA SER A 101 -0.05 2.60 -4.27
C SER A 101 0.82 1.52 -4.90
N TYR A 102 2.06 1.29 -4.43
CA TYR A 102 2.88 0.19 -4.93
C TYR A 102 2.37 -1.18 -4.47
N SER A 103 1.94 -1.29 -3.22
CA SER A 103 1.37 -2.53 -2.67
C SER A 103 0.01 -2.88 -3.31
N MET A 104 -0.81 -1.87 -3.59
CA MET A 104 -2.16 -2.04 -4.15
C MET A 104 -2.21 -1.88 -5.67
N GLY A 105 -1.19 -1.35 -6.34
CA GLY A 105 -1.15 -1.15 -7.80
C GLY A 105 -1.23 -2.46 -8.59
N ASN A 106 -0.64 -3.53 -8.04
CA ASN A 106 -0.86 -4.91 -8.47
C ASN A 106 -2.36 -5.30 -8.51
N LYS A 107 -3.22 -4.68 -7.70
CA LYS A 107 -4.64 -5.05 -7.65
C LYS A 107 -5.42 -4.56 -8.87
N ALA A 108 -4.95 -3.53 -9.58
CA ALA A 108 -5.53 -3.15 -10.86
C ALA A 108 -5.31 -4.26 -11.90
N THR A 109 -4.10 -4.85 -11.94
CA THR A 109 -3.86 -6.05 -12.77
C THR A 109 -4.60 -7.27 -12.23
N LYS A 110 -4.80 -7.40 -10.91
CA LYS A 110 -5.66 -8.46 -10.35
C LYS A 110 -7.11 -8.34 -10.79
N LEU A 111 -7.71 -7.15 -10.69
CA LEU A 111 -9.09 -6.92 -11.12
C LEU A 111 -9.23 -7.10 -12.63
N LEU A 112 -8.28 -6.56 -13.41
CA LEU A 112 -8.25 -6.77 -14.86
C LEU A 112 -8.07 -8.25 -15.21
N ALA A 113 -7.18 -8.97 -14.54
CA ALA A 113 -6.98 -10.41 -14.74
C ALA A 113 -8.24 -11.22 -14.40
N LEU A 114 -8.96 -10.83 -13.33
CA LEU A 114 -10.26 -11.44 -13.01
C LEU A 114 -11.28 -11.16 -14.11
N ARG A 115 -11.42 -9.90 -14.55
CA ARG A 115 -12.34 -9.55 -15.65
C ARG A 115 -11.97 -10.22 -16.96
N LEU A 116 -10.68 -10.37 -17.27
CA LEU A 116 -10.19 -11.10 -18.43
C LEU A 116 -10.54 -12.59 -18.34
N ARG A 117 -10.37 -13.21 -17.16
CA ARG A 117 -10.78 -14.61 -16.92
C ARG A 117 -12.29 -14.80 -17.08
N ASP A 118 -13.10 -13.89 -16.54
CA ASP A 118 -14.56 -13.94 -16.69
C ASP A 118 -14.97 -13.81 -18.15
N LYS A 119 -14.39 -12.85 -18.87
CA LYS A 119 -14.66 -12.63 -20.30
C LYS A 119 -14.20 -13.82 -21.15
N GLN A 120 -13.03 -14.39 -20.85
CA GLN A 120 -12.54 -15.61 -21.51
C GLN A 120 -13.47 -16.80 -21.24
N ALA A 121 -13.96 -16.98 -20.02
CA ALA A 121 -14.89 -18.06 -19.68
C ALA A 121 -16.24 -17.91 -20.41
N GLN A 122 -16.75 -16.68 -20.53
CA GLN A 122 -18.00 -16.38 -21.24
C GLN A 122 -17.87 -16.56 -22.76
N THR A 123 -16.73 -16.19 -23.34
CA THR A 123 -16.50 -16.25 -24.80
C THR A 123 -15.96 -17.61 -25.25
N ARG A 124 -15.55 -18.48 -24.31
CA ARG A 124 -14.99 -19.79 -24.63
C ARG A 124 -16.07 -20.71 -25.20
N THR A 125 -15.85 -21.18 -26.42
CA THR A 125 -16.63 -22.26 -27.02
C THR A 125 -16.44 -23.54 -26.20
N GLN A 126 -17.53 -24.01 -25.56
CA GLN A 126 -17.50 -25.17 -24.67
C GLN A 126 -17.45 -26.50 -25.44
N PHE A 127 -18.11 -26.55 -26.59
CA PHE A 127 -18.14 -27.70 -27.48
C PHE A 127 -18.55 -27.28 -28.89
N LEU A 128 -18.29 -28.14 -29.87
CA LEU A 128 -18.89 -28.07 -31.20
C LEU A 128 -19.31 -29.47 -31.67
N TYR A 129 -19.98 -29.52 -32.81
CA TYR A 129 -20.24 -30.74 -33.56
C TYR A 129 -19.37 -30.78 -34.81
N THR A 130 -18.69 -31.90 -35.04
CA THR A 130 -17.97 -32.14 -36.29
C THR A 130 -18.95 -32.35 -37.45
N GLN A 131 -18.46 -32.29 -38.69
CA GLN A 131 -19.26 -32.64 -39.87
C GLN A 131 -19.81 -34.08 -39.83
N SER A 132 -19.17 -34.98 -39.06
CA SER A 132 -19.63 -36.34 -38.81
C SER A 132 -20.67 -36.44 -37.67
N GLY A 133 -21.08 -35.31 -37.08
CA GLY A 133 -22.06 -35.26 -35.99
C GLY A 133 -21.52 -35.57 -34.60
N GLN A 134 -20.21 -35.75 -34.44
CA GLN A 134 -19.61 -36.05 -33.13
C GLN A 134 -19.39 -34.78 -32.30
N LYS A 135 -19.74 -34.84 -31.02
CA LYS A 135 -19.54 -33.74 -30.07
C LYS A 135 -18.09 -33.69 -29.60
N VAL A 136 -17.43 -32.56 -29.82
CA VAL A 136 -16.04 -32.32 -29.46
C VAL A 136 -15.96 -31.25 -28.39
N MET A 137 -15.22 -31.53 -27.30
CA MET A 137 -15.05 -30.62 -26.16
C MET A 137 -13.59 -30.22 -25.91
N GLN A 138 -12.63 -30.94 -26.50
CA GLN A 138 -11.21 -30.70 -26.27
C GLN A 138 -10.73 -29.50 -27.10
N PRO A 139 -10.13 -28.46 -26.48
CA PRO A 139 -9.82 -27.19 -27.17
C PRO A 139 -8.98 -27.32 -28.45
N THR A 140 -8.03 -28.26 -28.48
CA THR A 140 -7.19 -28.53 -29.66
C THR A 140 -8.02 -29.04 -30.84
N GLN A 141 -8.94 -29.96 -30.57
CA GLN A 141 -9.86 -30.48 -31.58
C GLN A 141 -10.86 -29.41 -32.03
N ILE A 142 -11.32 -28.55 -31.11
CA ILE A 142 -12.15 -27.38 -31.43
C ILE A 142 -11.45 -26.45 -32.42
N CYS A 143 -10.19 -26.10 -32.15
CA CYS A 143 -9.40 -25.25 -33.03
C CYS A 143 -9.19 -25.88 -34.41
N ASN A 144 -8.88 -27.18 -34.47
CA ASN A 144 -8.65 -27.88 -35.73
C ASN A 144 -9.91 -27.93 -36.61
N GLU A 145 -11.08 -28.17 -36.01
CA GLU A 145 -12.34 -28.15 -36.74
C GLU A 145 -12.72 -26.75 -37.21
N PHE A 146 -12.49 -25.72 -36.40
CA PHE A 146 -12.65 -24.33 -36.82
C PHE A 146 -11.74 -23.98 -38.00
N ALA A 147 -10.46 -24.37 -37.94
CA ALA A 147 -9.50 -24.14 -39.01
C ALA A 147 -9.91 -24.86 -40.30
N ARG A 148 -10.36 -26.12 -40.18
CA ARG A 148 -10.87 -26.92 -41.31
C ARG A 148 -12.09 -26.27 -41.95
N CYS A 149 -13.10 -25.90 -41.15
CA CYS A 149 -14.33 -25.28 -41.62
C CYS A 149 -14.06 -23.95 -42.34
N ASN A 150 -13.26 -23.06 -41.72
CA ASN A 150 -12.87 -21.80 -42.35
C ASN A 150 -12.05 -22.02 -43.62
N GLY A 151 -11.12 -22.98 -43.61
CA GLY A 151 -10.36 -23.36 -44.81
C GLY A 151 -11.26 -23.79 -45.96
N THR A 152 -12.27 -24.61 -45.71
CA THR A 152 -13.28 -24.96 -46.74
C THR A 152 -14.12 -23.78 -47.18
N LEU A 153 -14.55 -22.90 -46.26
CA LEU A 153 -15.37 -21.73 -46.58
C LEU A 153 -14.61 -20.73 -47.47
N TYR A 154 -13.36 -20.43 -47.14
CA TYR A 154 -12.56 -19.45 -47.88
C TYR A 154 -11.94 -20.01 -49.16
N ASN A 155 -11.77 -21.33 -49.26
CA ASN A 155 -11.30 -21.98 -50.50
C ASN A 155 -12.43 -22.48 -51.40
N SER A 156 -13.69 -22.44 -50.96
CA SER A 156 -14.83 -22.66 -51.85
C SER A 156 -15.03 -21.43 -52.73
N ARG A 157 -14.92 -21.61 -54.05
CA ARG A 157 -15.13 -20.53 -55.02
C ARG A 157 -16.59 -20.06 -54.90
N PRO A 158 -16.87 -18.75 -54.75
CA PRO A 158 -18.24 -18.28 -54.80
C PRO A 158 -18.81 -18.55 -56.21
N PRO A 159 -20.14 -18.76 -56.34
CA PRO A 159 -20.79 -18.98 -57.63
C PRO A 159 -20.54 -17.84 -58.61
#